data_AF-G5GAL9-F1
#
_entry.id   AF-G5GAL9-F1
#
_cell.length_a   1.000
_cell.length_b   1.000
_cell.length_c   1.000
_cell.angle_alpha   90.00
_cell.angle_beta   90.00
_cell.angle_gamma   90.00
#
_symmetry.space_group_name_H-M   'P 1'
#
loop_
_entity.id
_entity.type
_entity.pdbx_description
1 polymer ?
#
loop_
_entity_poly.entity_id
_entity_poly.type
_entity_poly.pdbx_seq_one_letter_code
_entity_poly.pdbx_strand_id
1 'polypeptide(L)'
;MKQQNIIQRLSLFLLALVLTMPTWAQGGSGNESETITIASKEDWKAFCQRVNSGQTTLNAKLTKDVDLGEEIVMAGTADPSYYNFFYYTGTFDGQGHTLKFNWNAGKDDRIAPFKYVKDATIKNLRTQGKITKKGYGLSGMVYIALGTTTLTGCISDVDITGGDGGWNDSQAAGMVQAVGYQASVHITDCLVKGSITDNADESERYMAGFVFSNSGTYTLTRCLYVGKNNATNDKYSKTFGKDGYGATFTDCYYLNTCGKAQGKQVTAERLKSGEMAKLLQGDRTENVWGQTLGTDNEPLPTTDATKRVYEVKFVYNGEVKATRYANSGKTVELPTAQDLLGTGYNPHHYYAIAFADGFNASTTVNADRKVDITLAEKDCYEIASKAD
;
A
#
# COMPACT_ATOMS: atom_id res chain seq x y z
N MET A 1 -61.96 -31.34 35.06
CA MET A 1 -61.63 -30.82 33.71
C MET A 1 -61.21 -29.35 33.82
N LYS A 2 -59.92 -29.06 33.62
CA LYS A 2 -59.36 -27.81 33.04
C LYS A 2 -57.85 -27.78 33.30
N GLN A 3 -57.13 -28.55 32.51
CA GLN A 3 -55.69 -28.42 32.28
C GLN A 3 -55.54 -27.79 30.89
N GLN A 4 -55.72 -26.48 30.79
CA GLN A 4 -55.42 -25.71 29.60
C GLN A 4 -54.99 -24.33 30.09
N ASN A 5 -53.72 -23.98 29.84
CA ASN A 5 -53.09 -22.64 29.87
C ASN A 5 -51.66 -22.64 30.43
N ILE A 6 -50.86 -23.67 30.13
CA ILE A 6 -49.38 -23.60 30.26
C ILE A 6 -48.75 -24.03 28.93
N ILE A 7 -49.24 -23.52 27.80
CA ILE A 7 -48.54 -23.53 26.50
C ILE A 7 -48.95 -22.25 25.74
N GLN A 8 -48.64 -21.08 26.29
CA GLN A 8 -48.82 -19.82 25.54
C GLN A 8 -47.96 -18.66 26.06
N ARG A 9 -46.80 -18.95 26.67
CA ARG A 9 -45.79 -17.94 27.03
C ARG A 9 -44.35 -18.43 26.83
N LEU A 10 -44.15 -19.30 25.83
CA LEU A 10 -42.83 -19.82 25.45
C LEU A 10 -42.61 -19.78 23.93
N SER A 11 -43.09 -18.73 23.25
CA SER A 11 -42.97 -18.62 21.79
C SER A 11 -42.96 -17.19 21.25
N LEU A 12 -42.51 -16.21 22.03
CA LEU A 12 -42.32 -14.83 21.54
C LEU A 12 -41.07 -14.18 22.15
N PHE A 13 -39.96 -14.91 22.15
CA PHE A 13 -38.62 -14.32 22.24
C PHE A 13 -37.69 -15.06 21.27
N LEU A 14 -38.15 -15.25 20.02
CA LEU A 14 -37.19 -15.24 18.92
C LEU A 14 -36.92 -13.77 18.66
N LEU A 15 -35.87 -13.26 19.32
CA LEU A 15 -35.21 -12.04 18.92
C LEU A 15 -34.62 -12.33 17.54
N ALA A 16 -35.46 -12.24 16.50
CA ALA A 16 -34.99 -12.17 15.13
C ALA A 16 -34.25 -10.83 15.05
N LEU A 17 -32.95 -10.87 15.31
CA LEU A 17 -32.03 -9.83 14.89
C LEU A 17 -32.01 -9.91 13.36
N VAL A 18 -33.08 -9.43 12.72
CA VAL A 18 -33.09 -9.20 11.29
C VAL A 18 -32.12 -8.06 11.10
N LEU A 19 -30.86 -8.40 10.78
CA LEU A 19 -29.93 -7.48 10.19
C LEU A 19 -30.63 -6.97 8.92
N THR A 20 -31.29 -5.83 9.02
CA THR A 20 -31.94 -5.20 7.88
C THR A 20 -30.80 -4.77 6.96
N MET A 21 -30.52 -5.61 5.95
CA MET A 21 -29.53 -5.29 4.93
C MET A 21 -29.91 -3.94 4.31
N PRO A 22 -28.93 -3.09 3.98
CA PRO A 22 -29.21 -1.79 3.39
C PRO A 22 -30.01 -1.97 2.09
N THR A 23 -30.83 -0.98 1.74
CA THR A 23 -31.74 -1.03 0.56
C THR A 23 -31.02 -1.36 -0.74
N TRP A 24 -29.77 -0.88 -0.90
CA TRP A 24 -28.95 -1.22 -2.07
C TRP A 24 -28.59 -2.72 -2.11
N ALA A 25 -28.42 -3.39 -0.97
CA ALA A 25 -28.11 -4.82 -0.93
C ALA A 25 -29.30 -5.71 -1.35
N GLN A 26 -30.53 -5.17 -1.34
CA GLN A 26 -31.77 -5.90 -1.66
C GLN A 26 -32.16 -5.86 -3.15
N GLY A 27 -31.33 -5.28 -4.01
CA GLY A 27 -31.59 -5.25 -5.46
C GLY A 27 -32.65 -4.24 -5.91
N GLY A 28 -32.90 -3.20 -5.11
CA GLY A 28 -33.57 -1.99 -5.62
C GLY A 28 -32.81 -1.49 -6.86
N SER A 29 -33.54 -0.95 -7.85
CA SER A 29 -33.04 -0.53 -9.17
C SER A 29 -32.00 0.59 -9.07
N GLY A 30 -30.83 0.27 -8.54
CA GLY A 30 -29.73 1.19 -8.34
C GLY A 30 -29.36 1.73 -9.71
N ASN A 31 -29.80 2.95 -9.99
CA ASN A 31 -29.27 3.70 -11.10
C ASN A 31 -27.76 3.68 -10.97
N GLU A 32 -27.06 3.59 -12.10
CA GLU A 32 -25.60 3.50 -12.24
C GLU A 32 -24.83 4.64 -11.51
N SER A 33 -25.54 5.62 -10.94
CA SER A 33 -25.03 6.72 -10.11
C SER A 33 -24.96 6.44 -8.60
N GLU A 34 -25.59 5.38 -8.05
CA GLU A 34 -25.56 5.12 -6.61
C GLU A 34 -24.22 4.51 -6.17
N THR A 35 -23.47 5.23 -5.33
CA THR A 35 -22.24 4.69 -4.73
C THR A 35 -22.61 3.85 -3.51
N ILE A 36 -22.42 2.54 -3.63
CA ILE A 36 -22.60 1.56 -2.56
C ILE A 36 -21.64 1.88 -1.40
N THR A 37 -22.15 1.82 -0.18
CA THR A 37 -21.34 1.98 1.03
C THR A 37 -21.16 0.64 1.70
N ILE A 38 -19.90 0.25 1.95
CA ILE A 38 -19.52 -1.00 2.58
C ILE A 38 -18.94 -0.68 3.96
N ALA A 39 -19.62 -1.15 5.00
CA ALA A 39 -19.22 -0.96 6.39
C ALA A 39 -19.14 -2.30 7.16
N SER A 40 -19.39 -3.43 6.52
CA SER A 40 -19.41 -4.74 7.16
C SER A 40 -19.02 -5.85 6.19
N LYS A 41 -18.74 -7.04 6.71
CA LYS A 41 -18.51 -8.22 5.89
C LYS A 41 -19.76 -8.64 5.13
N GLU A 42 -20.94 -8.43 5.71
CA GLU A 42 -22.23 -8.67 5.07
C GLU A 42 -22.44 -7.73 3.88
N ASP A 43 -22.06 -6.45 4.00
CA ASP A 43 -22.09 -5.51 2.87
C ASP A 43 -21.12 -5.94 1.77
N TRP A 44 -19.89 -6.34 2.11
CA TRP A 44 -18.92 -6.84 1.13
C TRP A 44 -19.49 -8.07 0.38
N LYS A 45 -20.13 -8.97 1.13
CA LYS A 45 -20.78 -10.16 0.56
C LYS A 45 -21.92 -9.79 -0.39
N ALA A 46 -22.80 -8.86 0.00
CA ALA A 46 -23.88 -8.38 -0.86
C ALA A 46 -23.35 -7.68 -2.12
N PHE A 47 -22.30 -6.87 -2.00
CA PHE A 47 -21.62 -6.25 -3.13
C PHE A 47 -21.07 -7.30 -4.11
N CYS A 48 -20.30 -8.27 -3.61
CA CYS A 48 -19.75 -9.34 -4.45
C CYS A 48 -20.85 -10.18 -5.11
N GLN A 49 -21.92 -10.50 -4.40
CA GLN A 49 -23.07 -11.23 -4.95
C GLN A 49 -23.72 -10.49 -6.11
N ARG A 50 -23.94 -9.17 -5.99
CA ARG A 50 -24.51 -8.35 -7.08
C ARG A 50 -23.59 -8.31 -8.29
N VAL A 51 -22.28 -8.07 -8.08
CA VAL A 51 -21.27 -8.09 -9.16
C VAL A 51 -21.27 -9.45 -9.87
N ASN A 52 -21.23 -10.53 -9.10
CA ASN A 52 -21.19 -11.90 -9.62
C ASN A 52 -22.52 -12.36 -10.24
N SER A 53 -23.59 -11.58 -10.08
CA SER A 53 -24.90 -11.78 -10.73
C SER A 53 -25.09 -10.87 -11.96
N GLY A 54 -24.03 -10.20 -12.43
CA GLY A 54 -24.05 -9.39 -13.65
C GLY A 54 -24.18 -7.88 -13.44
N GLN A 55 -24.32 -7.39 -12.20
CA GLN A 55 -24.30 -5.94 -11.93
C GLN A 55 -22.84 -5.48 -11.76
N THR A 56 -22.11 -5.45 -12.86
CA THR A 56 -20.65 -5.32 -12.88
C THR A 56 -20.13 -3.90 -12.71
N THR A 57 -20.96 -2.89 -12.99
CA THR A 57 -20.61 -1.46 -13.06
C THR A 57 -20.75 -0.74 -11.71
N LEU A 58 -21.02 -1.46 -10.63
CA LEU A 58 -21.31 -0.88 -9.32
C LEU A 58 -20.14 -0.07 -8.76
N ASN A 59 -20.40 1.19 -8.42
CA ASN A 59 -19.44 1.99 -7.65
C ASN A 59 -19.62 1.69 -6.17
N ALA A 60 -18.51 1.49 -5.44
CA ALA A 60 -18.53 1.18 -4.03
C ALA A 60 -17.45 1.95 -3.26
N LYS A 61 -17.69 2.21 -1.98
CA LYS A 61 -16.70 2.77 -1.07
C LYS A 61 -16.74 2.13 0.30
N LEU A 62 -15.57 1.98 0.93
CA LEU A 62 -15.49 1.63 2.35
C LEU A 62 -15.76 2.88 3.20
N THR A 63 -16.45 2.75 4.33
CA THR A 63 -16.62 3.85 5.32
C THR A 63 -15.97 3.58 6.67
N LYS A 64 -15.36 2.41 6.81
CA LYS A 64 -14.50 2.03 7.93
C LYS A 64 -13.70 0.80 7.53
N ASP A 65 -12.76 0.40 8.37
CA ASP A 65 -12.12 -0.91 8.24
C ASP A 65 -13.15 -2.03 8.34
N VAL A 66 -13.05 -3.02 7.46
CA VAL A 66 -13.96 -4.16 7.37
C VAL A 66 -13.16 -5.45 7.49
N ASP A 67 -13.52 -6.30 8.44
CA ASP A 67 -12.96 -7.64 8.61
C ASP A 67 -13.91 -8.69 8.02
N LEU A 68 -13.46 -9.34 6.94
CA LEU A 68 -14.19 -10.38 6.23
C LEU A 68 -14.10 -11.75 6.91
N GLY A 69 -13.17 -11.91 7.86
CA GLY A 69 -12.89 -13.18 8.50
C GLY A 69 -12.33 -14.22 7.53
N GLU A 70 -12.81 -15.45 7.65
CA GLU A 70 -12.26 -16.62 6.94
C GLU A 70 -13.07 -17.01 5.70
N GLU A 71 -14.30 -16.50 5.56
CA GLU A 71 -15.13 -16.79 4.39
C GLU A 71 -14.54 -16.13 3.14
N ILE A 72 -14.20 -16.93 2.13
CA ILE A 72 -13.67 -16.45 0.87
C ILE A 72 -14.82 -15.89 0.02
N VAL A 73 -14.86 -14.57 -0.09
CA VAL A 73 -15.85 -13.85 -0.90
C VAL A 73 -15.10 -12.86 -1.78
N MET A 74 -15.21 -13.02 -3.09
CA MET A 74 -14.45 -12.25 -4.07
C MET A 74 -15.36 -11.55 -5.08
N ALA A 75 -14.96 -10.36 -5.51
CA ALA A 75 -15.64 -9.59 -6.54
C ALA A 75 -15.17 -10.03 -7.93
N GLY A 76 -16.13 -10.36 -8.78
CA GLY A 76 -15.93 -10.88 -10.13
C GLY A 76 -15.82 -12.40 -10.15
N THR A 77 -16.41 -13.03 -11.16
CA THR A 77 -16.38 -14.49 -11.32
C THR A 77 -16.36 -14.91 -12.78
N ALA A 78 -15.88 -16.12 -13.05
CA ALA A 78 -16.19 -16.80 -14.30
C ALA A 78 -17.65 -17.24 -14.25
N ASP A 79 -18.40 -17.03 -15.33
CA ASP A 79 -19.72 -17.61 -15.53
C ASP A 79 -19.55 -19.12 -15.79
N PRO A 80 -20.20 -20.02 -15.03
CA PRO A 80 -20.11 -21.46 -15.25
C PRO A 80 -20.63 -21.91 -16.61
N SER A 81 -21.46 -21.11 -17.29
CA SER A 81 -22.32 -21.57 -18.38
C SER A 81 -21.82 -21.27 -19.79
N TYR A 82 -20.79 -20.46 -19.98
CA TYR A 82 -20.11 -20.21 -21.27
C TYR A 82 -18.80 -19.47 -20.93
N TYR A 83 -17.90 -19.21 -21.89
CA TYR A 83 -16.67 -18.40 -21.70
C TYR A 83 -16.93 -16.92 -21.29
N ASN A 84 -18.01 -16.63 -20.58
CA ASN A 84 -18.38 -15.35 -20.03
C ASN A 84 -17.75 -15.16 -18.66
N PHE A 85 -17.44 -13.92 -18.35
CA PHE A 85 -16.91 -13.52 -17.05
C PHE A 85 -17.72 -12.31 -16.59
N PHE A 86 -18.14 -12.33 -15.34
CA PHE A 86 -18.66 -11.14 -14.66
C PHE A 86 -17.47 -10.39 -14.10
N TYR A 87 -16.81 -9.59 -14.94
CA TYR A 87 -15.73 -8.71 -14.50
C TYR A 87 -16.29 -7.60 -13.63
N TYR A 88 -15.65 -7.27 -12.51
CA TYR A 88 -15.92 -6.00 -11.86
C TYR A 88 -15.38 -4.86 -12.71
N THR A 89 -16.22 -3.87 -13.04
CA THR A 89 -15.85 -2.73 -13.93
C THR A 89 -16.12 -1.36 -13.31
N GLY A 90 -16.60 -1.31 -12.06
CA GLY A 90 -16.90 -0.06 -11.37
C GLY A 90 -15.68 0.61 -10.74
N THR A 91 -15.95 1.68 -9.98
CA THR A 91 -14.98 2.31 -9.09
C THR A 91 -15.15 1.83 -7.66
N PHE A 92 -14.07 1.28 -7.09
CA PHE A 92 -13.97 0.92 -5.68
C PHE A 92 -13.04 1.91 -4.95
N ASP A 93 -13.58 2.70 -4.02
CA ASP A 93 -12.81 3.65 -3.21
C ASP A 93 -12.70 3.16 -1.76
N GLY A 94 -11.51 2.72 -1.36
CA GLY A 94 -11.26 2.35 0.03
C GLY A 94 -11.29 3.52 1.01
N GLN A 95 -11.24 4.77 0.54
CA GLN A 95 -11.17 5.98 1.39
C GLN A 95 -10.09 5.92 2.49
N GLY A 96 -8.99 5.19 2.25
CA GLY A 96 -7.92 4.95 3.21
C GLY A 96 -8.19 3.83 4.22
N HIS A 97 -9.35 3.17 4.14
CA HIS A 97 -9.72 2.05 5.01
C HIS A 97 -9.17 0.70 4.54
N THR A 98 -9.23 -0.26 5.46
CA THR A 98 -8.68 -1.59 5.31
C THR A 98 -9.75 -2.66 5.11
N LEU A 99 -9.57 -3.50 4.10
CA LEU A 99 -10.25 -4.78 3.94
C LEU A 99 -9.36 -5.90 4.51
N LYS A 100 -9.78 -6.50 5.63
CA LYS A 100 -9.04 -7.55 6.34
C LYS A 100 -9.62 -8.93 6.04
N PHE A 101 -8.76 -9.94 5.89
CA PHE A 101 -9.18 -11.31 5.66
C PHE A 101 -8.11 -12.33 6.07
N ASN A 102 -8.55 -13.56 6.38
CA ASN A 102 -7.68 -14.71 6.61
C ASN A 102 -8.19 -15.90 5.80
N TRP A 103 -7.76 -15.99 4.55
CA TRP A 103 -8.33 -16.92 3.58
C TRP A 103 -7.44 -18.12 3.34
N ASN A 104 -8.01 -19.31 3.47
CA ASN A 104 -7.36 -20.58 3.12
C ASN A 104 -8.23 -21.35 2.13
N ALA A 105 -7.84 -21.40 0.85
CA ALA A 105 -8.62 -22.15 -0.16
C ALA A 105 -8.18 -23.61 -0.33
N GLY A 106 -7.32 -24.13 0.55
CA GLY A 106 -6.83 -25.50 0.43
C GLY A 106 -6.09 -25.71 -0.89
N LYS A 107 -6.61 -26.56 -1.78
CA LYS A 107 -6.02 -26.84 -3.11
C LYS A 107 -6.71 -26.11 -4.26
N ASP A 108 -7.91 -25.59 -4.03
CA ASP A 108 -8.80 -25.12 -5.08
C ASP A 108 -8.78 -23.59 -5.21
N ASP A 109 -9.21 -23.14 -6.38
CA ASP A 109 -9.46 -21.74 -6.73
C ASP A 109 -8.25 -20.82 -6.98
N ARG A 110 -8.55 -19.58 -7.36
CA ARG A 110 -7.64 -18.45 -7.55
C ARG A 110 -8.13 -17.36 -6.63
N ILE A 111 -7.25 -16.86 -5.76
CA ILE A 111 -7.68 -16.08 -4.60
C ILE A 111 -7.13 -14.67 -4.69
N ALA A 112 -8.05 -13.71 -4.68
CA ALA A 112 -7.81 -12.29 -4.49
C ALA A 112 -9.15 -11.62 -4.15
N PRO A 113 -9.21 -10.55 -3.35
CA PRO A 113 -10.48 -9.87 -3.06
C PRO A 113 -11.19 -9.39 -4.33
N PHE A 114 -10.44 -8.99 -5.36
CA PHE A 114 -10.95 -8.77 -6.71
C PHE A 114 -10.42 -9.86 -7.64
N LYS A 115 -11.26 -10.86 -7.94
CA LYS A 115 -10.84 -12.02 -8.72
C LYS A 115 -10.66 -11.67 -10.20
N TYR A 116 -11.64 -10.98 -10.78
CA TYR A 116 -11.62 -10.58 -12.19
C TYR A 116 -12.11 -9.14 -12.31
N VAL A 117 -11.26 -8.27 -12.85
CA VAL A 117 -11.62 -6.87 -13.10
C VAL A 117 -11.37 -6.51 -14.56
N LYS A 118 -12.17 -5.58 -15.09
CA LYS A 118 -12.00 -5.03 -16.44
C LYS A 118 -12.44 -3.58 -16.46
N ASP A 119 -11.60 -2.69 -16.99
CA ASP A 119 -11.90 -1.24 -17.05
C ASP A 119 -12.25 -0.63 -15.66
N ALA A 120 -11.76 -1.25 -14.58
CA ALA A 120 -12.11 -0.88 -13.21
C ALA A 120 -11.15 0.17 -12.64
N THR A 121 -11.62 0.93 -11.65
CA THR A 121 -10.77 1.79 -10.83
C THR A 121 -10.81 1.32 -9.39
N ILE A 122 -9.67 0.93 -8.82
CA ILE A 122 -9.53 0.63 -7.39
C ILE A 122 -8.60 1.68 -6.81
N LYS A 123 -9.07 2.42 -5.78
CA LYS A 123 -8.27 3.49 -5.20
C LYS A 123 -8.36 3.55 -3.68
N ASN A 124 -7.30 4.08 -3.06
CA ASN A 124 -7.22 4.35 -1.61
C ASN A 124 -7.59 3.14 -0.74
N LEU A 125 -7.32 1.91 -1.20
CA LEU A 125 -7.70 0.69 -0.52
C LEU A 125 -6.47 0.01 0.09
N ARG A 126 -6.56 -0.38 1.36
CA ARG A 126 -5.62 -1.32 1.96
C ARG A 126 -6.23 -2.71 2.03
N THR A 127 -5.55 -3.71 1.49
CA THR A 127 -5.83 -5.12 1.81
C THR A 127 -4.86 -5.59 2.89
N GLN A 128 -5.35 -6.35 3.85
CA GLN A 128 -4.53 -6.83 4.95
C GLN A 128 -4.92 -8.23 5.40
N GLY A 129 -3.94 -9.02 5.81
CA GLY A 129 -4.15 -10.31 6.47
C GLY A 129 -3.42 -11.41 5.76
N LYS A 130 -4.07 -12.55 5.52
CA LYS A 130 -3.40 -13.75 5.01
C LYS A 130 -4.17 -14.42 3.88
N ILE A 131 -3.43 -14.95 2.91
CA ILE A 131 -3.93 -15.87 1.89
C ILE A 131 -3.03 -17.10 1.89
N THR A 132 -3.61 -18.27 2.11
CA THR A 132 -2.92 -19.56 2.03
C THR A 132 -3.58 -20.46 1.01
N LYS A 133 -2.79 -21.04 0.10
CA LYS A 133 -3.26 -22.04 -0.85
C LYS A 133 -2.13 -22.97 -1.25
N LYS A 134 -2.46 -24.22 -1.55
CA LYS A 134 -1.58 -25.15 -2.26
C LYS A 134 -1.59 -24.88 -3.76
N GLY A 135 -0.41 -24.80 -4.37
CA GLY A 135 -0.23 -24.49 -5.79
C GLY A 135 -0.44 -23.02 -6.12
N TYR A 136 -0.88 -22.73 -7.35
CA TYR A 136 -0.70 -21.40 -7.94
C TYR A 136 -1.92 -20.47 -7.92
N GLY A 137 -1.65 -19.18 -8.22
CA GLY A 137 -2.63 -18.16 -8.59
C GLY A 137 -3.20 -17.36 -7.44
N LEU A 138 -2.32 -16.73 -6.66
CA LEU A 138 -2.66 -15.92 -5.49
C LEU A 138 -2.26 -14.46 -5.71
N SER A 139 -3.09 -13.54 -5.24
CA SER A 139 -2.77 -12.11 -5.28
C SER A 139 -3.24 -11.39 -4.02
N GLY A 140 -2.46 -10.40 -3.58
CA GLY A 140 -2.85 -9.54 -2.47
C GLY A 140 -4.04 -8.63 -2.75
N MET A 141 -4.37 -8.36 -4.03
CA MET A 141 -5.50 -7.49 -4.37
C MET A 141 -6.30 -7.93 -5.60
N VAL A 142 -5.65 -8.07 -6.77
CA VAL A 142 -6.32 -8.43 -8.02
C VAL A 142 -5.76 -9.72 -8.59
N TYR A 143 -6.60 -10.70 -8.93
CA TYR A 143 -6.12 -11.90 -9.62
C TYR A 143 -5.89 -11.61 -11.11
N ILE A 144 -6.92 -11.35 -11.93
CA ILE A 144 -6.72 -10.90 -13.33
C ILE A 144 -7.28 -9.49 -13.55
N ALA A 145 -6.44 -8.62 -14.10
CA ALA A 145 -6.82 -7.29 -14.58
C ALA A 145 -6.87 -7.25 -16.12
N LEU A 146 -8.01 -6.81 -16.67
CA LEU A 146 -8.24 -6.64 -18.10
C LEU A 146 -8.60 -5.19 -18.45
N GLY A 147 -8.63 -4.87 -19.74
CA GLY A 147 -9.02 -3.55 -20.22
C GLY A 147 -8.13 -2.43 -19.66
N THR A 148 -8.68 -1.23 -19.52
CA THR A 148 -7.99 -0.07 -18.94
C THR A 148 -8.27 0.01 -17.45
N THR A 149 -7.59 -0.82 -16.67
CA THR A 149 -7.76 -0.88 -15.21
C THR A 149 -6.75 0.02 -14.48
N THR A 150 -7.20 0.71 -13.44
CA THR A 150 -6.36 1.61 -12.63
C THR A 150 -6.37 1.21 -11.16
N LEU A 151 -5.18 1.13 -10.55
CA LEU A 151 -4.96 0.93 -9.11
C LEU A 151 -4.18 2.15 -8.59
N THR A 152 -4.78 2.96 -7.72
CA THR A 152 -4.15 4.21 -7.23
C THR A 152 -4.20 4.34 -5.73
N GLY A 153 -3.07 4.62 -5.06
CA GLY A 153 -3.08 4.82 -3.61
C GLY A 153 -3.38 3.54 -2.83
N CYS A 154 -3.16 2.37 -3.43
CA CYS A 154 -3.50 1.08 -2.83
C CYS A 154 -2.33 0.49 -2.04
N ILE A 155 -2.65 -0.23 -0.98
CA ILE A 155 -1.68 -0.91 -0.11
C ILE A 155 -2.03 -2.39 -0.03
N SER A 156 -1.08 -3.26 -0.35
CA SER A 156 -1.18 -4.69 -0.08
C SER A 156 -0.28 -5.06 1.11
N ASP A 157 -0.93 -5.34 2.24
CA ASP A 157 -0.32 -5.80 3.49
C ASP A 157 -0.79 -7.24 3.80
N VAL A 158 -0.66 -8.10 2.80
CA VAL A 158 -1.16 -9.48 2.83
C VAL A 158 0.02 -10.47 2.84
N ASP A 159 0.03 -11.37 3.80
CA ASP A 159 0.94 -12.52 3.79
C ASP A 159 0.37 -13.62 2.90
N ILE A 160 1.06 -13.88 1.79
CA ILE A 160 0.65 -14.84 0.77
C ILE A 160 1.54 -16.07 0.91
N THR A 161 0.93 -17.24 1.11
CA THR A 161 1.62 -18.53 1.14
C THR A 161 1.02 -19.43 0.06
N GLY A 162 1.83 -19.77 -0.94
CA GLY A 162 1.46 -20.57 -2.11
C GLY A 162 2.36 -21.80 -2.31
N GLY A 163 2.13 -22.53 -3.40
CA GLY A 163 2.93 -23.69 -3.80
C GLY A 163 2.60 -24.98 -3.00
N ASP A 164 3.04 -26.14 -3.48
CA ASP A 164 2.76 -27.45 -2.85
C ASP A 164 3.96 -28.42 -2.93
N GLY A 165 5.20 -27.90 -2.99
CA GLY A 165 6.44 -28.69 -3.10
C GLY A 165 6.75 -29.20 -4.50
N GLY A 166 7.99 -29.62 -4.73
CA GLY A 166 8.45 -30.04 -6.06
C GLY A 166 8.37 -28.89 -7.06
N TRP A 167 7.79 -29.16 -8.22
CA TRP A 167 7.56 -28.21 -9.32
C TRP A 167 6.29 -27.36 -9.16
N ASN A 168 5.55 -27.50 -8.05
CA ASN A 168 4.25 -26.83 -7.88
C ASN A 168 4.42 -25.45 -7.23
N ASP A 169 4.72 -24.46 -8.06
CA ASP A 169 4.96 -23.07 -7.68
C ASP A 169 3.68 -22.29 -7.33
N SER A 170 3.87 -21.11 -6.73
CA SER A 170 2.77 -20.26 -6.24
C SER A 170 2.20 -19.30 -7.29
N GLN A 171 3.00 -18.88 -8.28
CA GLN A 171 2.66 -17.75 -9.16
C GLN A 171 2.08 -16.55 -8.40
N ALA A 172 2.60 -16.28 -7.20
CA ALA A 172 2.03 -15.31 -6.28
C ALA A 172 2.43 -13.89 -6.67
N ALA A 173 1.50 -12.94 -6.48
CA ALA A 173 1.76 -11.53 -6.69
C ALA A 173 1.36 -10.69 -5.47
N GLY A 174 2.18 -9.70 -5.13
CA GLY A 174 1.82 -8.78 -4.07
C GLY A 174 0.61 -7.89 -4.41
N MET A 175 0.36 -7.58 -5.69
CA MET A 175 -0.68 -6.64 -6.11
C MET A 175 -1.62 -7.19 -7.20
N VAL A 176 -1.07 -7.61 -8.34
CA VAL A 176 -1.83 -8.10 -9.50
C VAL A 176 -1.20 -9.40 -10.01
N GLN A 177 -1.95 -10.50 -10.10
CA GLN A 177 -1.36 -11.77 -10.55
C GLN A 177 -1.17 -11.81 -12.08
N ALA A 178 -2.18 -11.40 -12.84
CA ALA A 178 -2.09 -11.36 -14.30
C ALA A 178 -2.68 -10.08 -14.90
N VAL A 179 -1.95 -9.52 -15.86
CA VAL A 179 -2.45 -8.52 -16.80
C VAL A 179 -2.87 -9.24 -18.09
N GLY A 180 -4.16 -9.16 -18.41
CA GLY A 180 -4.77 -9.86 -19.53
C GLY A 180 -4.31 -9.35 -20.91
N TYR A 181 -4.57 -10.14 -21.95
CA TYR A 181 -4.32 -9.74 -23.34
C TYR A 181 -5.08 -8.45 -23.68
N GLN A 182 -4.43 -7.54 -24.44
CA GLN A 182 -4.95 -6.21 -24.82
C GLN A 182 -5.30 -5.28 -23.65
N ALA A 183 -4.97 -5.65 -22.41
CA ALA A 183 -5.14 -4.77 -21.27
C ALA A 183 -4.08 -3.66 -21.25
N SER A 184 -4.41 -2.54 -20.59
CA SER A 184 -3.52 -1.43 -20.27
C SER A 184 -3.72 -1.05 -18.81
N VAL A 185 -2.91 -1.63 -17.93
CA VAL A 185 -3.08 -1.49 -16.47
C VAL A 185 -2.17 -0.41 -15.90
N HIS A 186 -2.71 0.51 -15.10
CA HIS A 186 -1.96 1.58 -14.47
C HIS A 186 -1.95 1.41 -12.96
N ILE A 187 -0.77 1.28 -12.36
CA ILE A 187 -0.58 1.11 -10.92
C ILE A 187 0.23 2.30 -10.42
N THR A 188 -0.40 3.19 -9.66
CA THR A 188 0.18 4.49 -9.33
C THR A 188 0.13 4.76 -7.84
N ASP A 189 1.23 5.22 -7.26
CA ASP A 189 1.28 5.57 -5.83
C ASP A 189 0.83 4.39 -4.93
N CYS A 190 1.33 3.18 -5.21
CA CYS A 190 0.94 1.95 -4.52
C CYS A 190 2.09 1.33 -3.71
N LEU A 191 1.74 0.65 -2.62
CA LEU A 191 2.67 -0.02 -1.70
C LEU A 191 2.36 -1.52 -1.59
N VAL A 192 3.39 -2.35 -1.66
CA VAL A 192 3.31 -3.76 -1.23
C VAL A 192 4.27 -3.97 -0.07
N LYS A 193 3.72 -4.40 1.06
CA LYS A 193 4.47 -4.62 2.31
C LYS A 193 4.23 -5.97 2.97
N GLY A 194 3.22 -6.71 2.55
CA GLY A 194 3.00 -8.09 2.98
C GLY A 194 4.09 -9.05 2.48
N SER A 195 4.15 -10.25 3.06
CA SER A 195 5.14 -11.26 2.68
C SER A 195 4.64 -12.22 1.58
N ILE A 196 5.56 -12.79 0.79
CA ILE A 196 5.25 -13.84 -0.19
C ILE A 196 6.13 -15.05 0.07
N THR A 197 5.51 -16.19 0.35
CA THR A 197 6.20 -17.47 0.56
C THR A 197 5.73 -18.48 -0.47
N ASP A 198 6.66 -18.98 -1.27
CA ASP A 198 6.42 -20.08 -2.21
C ASP A 198 7.01 -21.38 -1.65
N ASN A 199 6.17 -22.39 -1.47
CA ASN A 199 6.55 -23.69 -0.91
C ASN A 199 7.04 -24.69 -1.97
N ALA A 200 7.19 -24.29 -3.24
CA ALA A 200 7.91 -25.09 -4.22
C ALA A 200 9.40 -25.27 -3.84
N ASP A 201 10.03 -26.23 -4.50
CA ASP A 201 11.47 -26.44 -4.41
C ASP A 201 12.20 -25.14 -4.79
N GLU A 202 13.38 -24.93 -4.21
CA GLU A 202 14.06 -23.64 -4.30
C GLU A 202 14.30 -23.16 -5.74
N SER A 203 14.60 -24.06 -6.67
CA SER A 203 14.78 -23.72 -8.10
C SER A 203 13.49 -23.37 -8.82
N GLU A 204 12.34 -23.73 -8.24
CA GLU A 204 11.00 -23.67 -8.84
C GLU A 204 10.09 -22.65 -8.17
N ARG A 205 10.63 -21.65 -7.47
CA ARG A 205 9.81 -20.58 -6.85
C ARG A 205 9.49 -19.45 -7.84
N TYR A 206 8.21 -19.13 -7.98
CA TYR A 206 7.69 -18.18 -8.97
C TYR A 206 6.79 -17.17 -8.26
N MET A 207 7.25 -15.93 -8.17
CA MET A 207 6.48 -14.85 -7.55
C MET A 207 6.87 -13.47 -8.07
N ALA A 208 6.04 -12.47 -7.80
CA ALA A 208 6.42 -11.08 -8.04
C ALA A 208 5.98 -10.16 -6.92
N GLY A 209 6.81 -9.16 -6.62
CA GLY A 209 6.47 -8.16 -5.61
C GLY A 209 5.22 -7.33 -5.97
N PHE A 210 4.95 -7.08 -7.26
CA PHE A 210 3.76 -6.37 -7.73
C PHE A 210 2.94 -7.15 -8.76
N VAL A 211 3.47 -7.34 -9.98
CA VAL A 211 2.75 -7.94 -11.11
C VAL A 211 3.43 -9.23 -11.55
N PHE A 212 2.76 -10.39 -11.42
CA PHE A 212 3.42 -11.66 -11.71
C PHE A 212 3.55 -11.97 -13.21
N SER A 213 2.45 -11.87 -13.96
CA SER A 213 2.40 -12.21 -15.38
C SER A 213 1.67 -11.16 -16.21
N ASN A 214 1.97 -11.10 -17.50
CA ASN A 214 1.30 -10.20 -18.42
C ASN A 214 1.27 -10.72 -19.86
N SER A 215 0.14 -10.45 -20.51
CA SER A 215 -0.08 -10.55 -21.97
C SER A 215 -0.55 -9.21 -22.57
N GLY A 216 -0.77 -8.20 -21.73
CA GLY A 216 -1.01 -6.80 -22.07
C GLY A 216 0.03 -5.89 -21.44
N THR A 217 -0.18 -4.58 -21.58
CA THR A 217 0.75 -3.56 -21.08
C THR A 217 0.40 -3.18 -19.65
N TYR A 218 1.41 -2.76 -18.89
CA TYR A 218 1.17 -2.18 -17.58
C TYR A 218 2.27 -1.20 -17.18
N THR A 219 1.89 -0.19 -16.41
CA THR A 219 2.79 0.86 -15.94
C THR A 219 2.70 0.97 -14.42
N LEU A 220 3.84 0.88 -13.74
CA LEU A 220 3.96 1.25 -12.33
C LEU A 220 4.62 2.62 -12.24
N THR A 221 4.01 3.52 -11.48
CA THR A 221 4.54 4.86 -11.24
C THR A 221 4.53 5.17 -9.75
N ARG A 222 5.68 5.55 -9.18
CA ARG A 222 5.83 5.88 -7.74
C ARG A 222 5.34 4.74 -6.84
N CYS A 223 5.82 3.53 -7.10
CA CYS A 223 5.47 2.35 -6.33
C CYS A 223 6.59 1.92 -5.39
N LEU A 224 6.22 1.40 -4.22
CA LEU A 224 7.17 0.95 -3.20
C LEU A 224 6.95 -0.53 -2.85
N TYR A 225 8.01 -1.34 -2.94
CA TYR A 225 8.02 -2.74 -2.47
C TYR A 225 8.89 -2.87 -1.22
N VAL A 226 8.29 -3.20 -0.08
CA VAL A 226 9.02 -3.49 1.18
C VAL A 226 8.72 -4.88 1.74
N GLY A 227 7.91 -5.66 1.03
CA GLY A 227 7.54 -7.02 1.41
C GLY A 227 8.74 -7.94 1.60
N LYS A 228 8.57 -8.98 2.41
CA LYS A 228 9.53 -10.08 2.54
C LYS A 228 9.19 -11.19 1.56
N ASN A 229 10.18 -11.97 1.14
CA ASN A 229 9.95 -13.11 0.26
C ASN A 229 11.04 -14.18 0.41
N ASN A 230 10.79 -15.37 -0.14
CA ASN A 230 11.76 -16.46 -0.24
C ASN A 230 12.19 -16.76 -1.69
N ALA A 231 12.13 -15.77 -2.58
CA ALA A 231 12.60 -15.91 -3.96
C ALA A 231 14.13 -16.06 -3.99
N THR A 232 14.60 -17.01 -4.78
CA THR A 232 16.02 -17.40 -4.84
C THR A 232 16.64 -17.29 -6.23
N ASN A 233 15.81 -17.05 -7.25
CA ASN A 233 16.26 -16.88 -8.64
C ASN A 233 15.56 -15.68 -9.30
N ASP A 234 16.23 -15.11 -10.30
CA ASP A 234 15.76 -13.98 -11.09
C ASP A 234 15.02 -14.39 -12.38
N LYS A 235 15.08 -15.68 -12.73
CA LYS A 235 14.45 -16.24 -13.94
C LYS A 235 12.92 -16.19 -13.82
N TYR A 236 12.40 -16.60 -12.68
CA TYR A 236 10.96 -16.78 -12.49
C TYR A 236 10.35 -15.72 -11.58
N SER A 237 11.15 -15.14 -10.68
CA SER A 237 10.68 -14.13 -9.73
C SER A 237 11.17 -12.71 -10.07
N LYS A 238 10.35 -11.69 -9.79
CA LYS A 238 10.67 -10.27 -10.09
C LYS A 238 10.22 -9.30 -9.00
N THR A 239 11.03 -8.27 -8.73
CA THR A 239 10.71 -7.26 -7.70
C THR A 239 9.44 -6.48 -8.03
N PHE A 240 9.24 -6.08 -9.29
CA PHE A 240 8.04 -5.35 -9.71
C PHE A 240 7.18 -6.13 -10.70
N GLY A 241 7.77 -6.81 -11.67
CA GLY A 241 7.00 -7.73 -12.49
C GLY A 241 7.68 -8.16 -13.78
N LYS A 242 6.95 -8.91 -14.60
CA LYS A 242 7.47 -9.41 -15.88
C LYS A 242 7.75 -8.26 -16.86
N ASP A 243 9.03 -8.04 -17.18
CA ASP A 243 9.53 -7.01 -18.08
C ASP A 243 9.45 -7.41 -19.57
N GLY A 244 8.22 -7.73 -20.01
CA GLY A 244 7.89 -8.00 -21.42
C GLY A 244 6.53 -7.40 -21.76
N TYR A 245 6.11 -7.45 -23.04
CA TYR A 245 4.79 -6.99 -23.51
C TYR A 245 4.38 -5.56 -23.04
N GLY A 246 5.34 -4.63 -22.94
CA GLY A 246 5.06 -3.22 -22.60
C GLY A 246 4.93 -2.91 -21.10
N ALA A 247 5.70 -3.60 -20.25
CA ALA A 247 5.87 -3.24 -18.84
C ALA A 247 6.76 -1.98 -18.68
N THR A 248 6.32 -1.01 -17.87
CA THR A 248 7.10 0.21 -17.55
C THR A 248 7.14 0.45 -16.05
N PHE A 249 8.32 0.81 -15.53
CA PHE A 249 8.55 1.12 -14.11
C PHE A 249 9.18 2.51 -13.98
N THR A 250 8.43 3.47 -13.43
CA THR A 250 8.86 4.86 -13.25
C THR A 250 8.83 5.22 -11.77
N ASP A 251 9.94 5.71 -11.23
CA ASP A 251 10.05 6.06 -9.80
C ASP A 251 9.64 4.91 -8.85
N CYS A 252 10.03 3.69 -9.20
CA CYS A 252 9.76 2.51 -8.39
C CYS A 252 10.93 2.20 -7.47
N TYR A 253 10.65 1.96 -6.18
CA TYR A 253 11.66 1.76 -5.13
C TYR A 253 11.42 0.47 -4.35
N TYR A 254 12.48 -0.22 -3.92
CA TYR A 254 12.34 -1.46 -3.16
C TYR A 254 13.33 -1.58 -2.00
N LEU A 255 12.91 -2.18 -0.89
CA LEU A 255 13.79 -2.54 0.22
C LEU A 255 14.44 -3.91 -0.02
N ASN A 256 13.60 -4.93 -0.19
CA ASN A 256 14.01 -6.31 -0.41
C ASN A 256 13.88 -6.63 -1.90
N THR A 257 14.89 -7.28 -2.47
CA THR A 257 14.76 -7.84 -3.82
C THR A 257 13.80 -9.03 -3.79
N CYS A 258 12.98 -9.21 -4.82
CA CYS A 258 12.17 -10.42 -5.02
C CYS A 258 12.57 -11.03 -6.36
N GLY A 259 13.58 -11.91 -6.38
CA GLY A 259 14.16 -12.44 -7.63
C GLY A 259 14.91 -11.37 -8.43
N LYS A 260 14.44 -11.04 -9.64
CA LYS A 260 15.07 -10.03 -10.51
C LYS A 260 14.88 -8.62 -9.93
N ALA A 261 15.99 -7.95 -9.65
CA ALA A 261 15.99 -6.54 -9.23
C ALA A 261 15.43 -5.63 -10.32
N GLN A 262 14.48 -4.77 -9.94
CA GLN A 262 13.82 -3.80 -10.80
C GLN A 262 13.52 -2.55 -9.98
N GLY A 263 13.69 -1.36 -10.54
CA GLY A 263 13.61 -0.10 -9.79
C GLY A 263 14.88 0.22 -9.00
N LYS A 264 14.78 1.13 -8.04
CA LYS A 264 15.92 1.60 -7.21
C LYS A 264 15.83 1.01 -5.81
N GLN A 265 16.90 0.35 -5.35
CA GLN A 265 16.96 -0.14 -3.98
C GLN A 265 17.04 1.02 -2.98
N VAL A 266 16.39 0.87 -1.83
CA VAL A 266 16.43 1.79 -0.69
C VAL A 266 16.82 1.03 0.58
N THR A 267 17.22 1.76 1.62
CA THR A 267 17.57 1.18 2.92
C THR A 267 16.45 1.39 3.92
N ALA A 268 16.46 0.63 5.02
CA ALA A 268 15.50 0.79 6.10
C ALA A 268 15.61 2.17 6.76
N GLU A 269 16.81 2.75 6.82
CA GLU A 269 17.05 4.08 7.37
C GLU A 269 16.41 5.16 6.51
N ARG A 270 16.57 5.09 5.18
CA ARG A 270 15.91 6.02 4.23
C ARG A 270 14.39 5.91 4.28
N LEU A 271 13.87 4.72 4.53
CA LEU A 271 12.42 4.51 4.69
C LEU A 271 11.89 5.12 5.99
N LYS A 272 12.67 5.14 7.07
CA LYS A 272 12.29 5.69 8.38
C LYS A 272 12.50 7.21 8.50
N SER A 273 13.37 7.78 7.68
CA SER A 273 13.84 9.16 7.85
C SER A 273 12.87 10.24 7.37
N GLY A 274 11.82 9.89 6.62
CA GLY A 274 10.95 10.86 5.93
C GLY A 274 11.41 11.22 4.53
N GLU A 275 12.64 10.87 4.14
CA GLU A 275 13.18 11.11 2.80
C GLU A 275 12.29 10.47 1.73
N MET A 276 11.98 9.19 1.89
CA MET A 276 11.15 8.47 0.92
C MET A 276 9.72 9.01 0.88
N ALA A 277 9.18 9.49 2.01
CA ALA A 277 7.87 10.14 2.05
C ALA A 277 7.86 11.41 1.19
N LYS A 278 8.84 12.30 1.39
CA LYS A 278 8.97 13.54 0.59
C LYS A 278 9.27 13.24 -0.87
N LEU A 279 10.17 12.29 -1.17
CA LEU A 279 10.51 11.92 -2.53
C LEU A 279 9.30 11.39 -3.29
N LEU A 280 8.55 10.46 -2.70
CA LEU A 280 7.36 9.90 -3.34
C LEU A 280 6.29 10.97 -3.46
N GLN A 281 6.04 11.78 -2.42
CA GLN A 281 5.08 12.89 -2.46
C GLN A 281 5.42 13.94 -3.52
N GLY A 282 6.70 14.24 -3.73
CA GLY A 282 7.17 15.31 -4.62
C GLY A 282 6.62 16.67 -4.18
N ASP A 283 6.23 17.49 -5.15
CA ASP A 283 5.69 18.84 -4.93
C ASP A 283 4.15 18.89 -5.04
N ARG A 284 3.50 17.72 -5.00
CA ARG A 284 2.04 17.62 -5.10
C ARG A 284 1.38 18.31 -3.91
N THR A 285 0.37 19.14 -4.18
CA THR A 285 -0.39 19.87 -3.16
C THR A 285 -1.24 18.91 -2.31
N GLU A 286 -1.99 18.03 -2.97
CA GLU A 286 -2.75 16.98 -2.31
C GLU A 286 -1.84 15.99 -1.58
N ASN A 287 -2.23 15.55 -0.38
CA ASN A 287 -1.49 14.53 0.35
C ASN A 287 -1.76 13.17 -0.30
N VAL A 288 -0.72 12.58 -0.91
CA VAL A 288 -0.81 11.27 -1.59
C VAL A 288 0.09 10.26 -0.89
N TRP A 289 1.29 10.66 -0.50
CA TRP A 289 2.21 9.89 0.34
C TRP A 289 2.49 10.65 1.63
N GLY A 290 2.56 9.90 2.72
CA GLY A 290 2.88 10.45 4.03
C GLY A 290 3.52 9.43 4.94
N GLN A 291 4.04 9.91 6.07
CA GLN A 291 4.68 9.10 7.07
C GLN A 291 4.61 9.81 8.42
N THR A 292 4.26 9.10 9.49
CA THR A 292 4.46 9.59 10.85
C THR A 292 5.89 9.30 11.28
N LEU A 293 6.75 10.32 11.30
CA LEU A 293 8.18 10.16 11.61
C LEU A 293 8.38 9.68 13.05
N GLY A 294 9.33 8.75 13.23
CA GLY A 294 9.59 8.09 14.52
C GLY A 294 8.59 6.98 14.90
N THR A 295 7.53 6.78 14.11
CA THR A 295 6.54 5.70 14.34
C THR A 295 6.47 4.74 13.16
N ASP A 296 6.25 5.27 11.95
CA ASP A 296 6.09 4.46 10.73
C ASP A 296 7.47 4.00 10.22
N ASN A 297 7.60 2.70 9.91
CA ASN A 297 8.83 2.12 9.38
C ASN A 297 9.10 2.49 7.90
N GLU A 298 8.06 2.89 7.18
CA GLU A 298 8.10 3.28 5.77
C GLU A 298 6.96 4.27 5.48
N PRO A 299 7.08 5.10 4.43
CA PRO A 299 5.96 5.91 3.98
C PRO A 299 4.85 5.04 3.38
N LEU A 300 3.63 5.56 3.40
CA LEU A 300 2.46 4.91 2.82
C LEU A 300 1.58 5.89 2.04
N PRO A 301 0.79 5.41 1.08
CA PRO A 301 -0.25 6.20 0.45
C PRO A 301 -1.33 6.61 1.46
N THR A 302 -1.61 7.91 1.58
CA THR A 302 -2.59 8.43 2.53
C THR A 302 -3.04 9.83 2.17
N THR A 303 -4.29 10.14 2.48
CA THR A 303 -4.87 11.49 2.41
C THR A 303 -4.82 12.24 3.73
N ASP A 304 -4.28 11.62 4.80
CA ASP A 304 -4.13 12.24 6.11
C ASP A 304 -3.05 13.32 6.08
N ALA A 305 -3.49 14.57 6.10
CA ALA A 305 -2.61 15.74 6.09
C ALA A 305 -1.64 15.80 7.28
N THR A 306 -1.94 15.14 8.40
CA THR A 306 -1.03 15.08 9.56
C THR A 306 0.21 14.24 9.29
N LYS A 307 0.14 13.33 8.31
CA LYS A 307 1.26 12.50 7.84
C LYS A 307 2.12 13.18 6.77
N ARG A 308 1.80 14.42 6.38
CA ARG A 308 2.64 15.18 5.45
C ARG A 308 4.04 15.34 6.03
N VAL A 309 5.06 15.10 5.20
CA VAL A 309 6.47 15.29 5.53
C VAL A 309 7.01 16.47 4.72
N TYR A 310 7.72 17.37 5.40
CA TYR A 310 8.39 18.52 4.82
C TYR A 310 9.90 18.39 4.93
N GLU A 311 10.60 18.96 3.96
CA GLU A 311 12.05 18.98 3.86
C GLU A 311 12.63 20.30 4.39
N VAL A 312 13.66 20.22 5.23
CA VAL A 312 14.49 21.36 5.61
C VAL A 312 15.90 21.15 5.10
N LYS A 313 16.32 21.97 4.13
CA LYS A 313 17.67 21.98 3.56
C LYS A 313 18.53 23.03 4.24
N PHE A 314 19.63 22.59 4.83
CA PHE A 314 20.63 23.45 5.45
C PHE A 314 21.77 23.69 4.47
N VAL A 315 21.98 24.96 4.12
CA VAL A 315 22.87 25.38 3.03
C VAL A 315 24.03 26.19 3.57
N TYR A 316 25.26 25.75 3.27
CA TYR A 316 26.48 26.45 3.64
C TYR A 316 27.34 26.64 2.40
N ASN A 317 27.82 27.86 2.16
CA ASN A 317 28.56 28.26 0.94
C ASN A 317 27.86 27.87 -0.37
N GLY A 318 26.53 28.00 -0.41
CA GLY A 318 25.72 27.70 -1.61
C GLY A 318 25.41 26.22 -1.83
N GLU A 319 25.94 25.31 -1.00
CA GLU A 319 25.73 23.87 -1.11
C GLU A 319 24.85 23.32 0.01
N VAL A 320 23.94 22.39 -0.31
CA VAL A 320 23.17 21.66 0.70
C VAL A 320 24.11 20.72 1.44
N LYS A 321 24.37 21.01 2.73
CA LYS A 321 25.24 20.18 3.57
C LYS A 321 24.47 19.18 4.43
N ALA A 322 23.25 19.54 4.84
CA ALA A 322 22.38 18.65 5.58
C ALA A 322 20.93 18.78 5.11
N THR A 323 20.19 17.69 5.16
CA THR A 323 18.74 17.67 4.95
C THR A 323 18.09 16.97 6.12
N ARG A 324 16.98 17.52 6.59
CA ARG A 324 16.15 16.97 7.66
C ARG A 324 14.70 16.97 7.23
N TYR A 325 13.91 16.11 7.88
CA TYR A 325 12.50 15.95 7.57
C TYR A 325 11.67 16.07 8.84
N ALA A 326 10.51 16.70 8.73
CA ALA A 326 9.59 16.86 9.83
C ALA A 326 8.14 16.72 9.35
N ASN A 327 7.28 16.18 10.21
CA ASN A 327 5.83 16.34 10.03
C ASN A 327 5.41 17.79 10.28
N SER A 328 4.24 18.18 9.74
CA SER A 328 3.70 19.53 9.95
C SER A 328 3.64 19.90 11.44
N GLY A 329 4.11 21.11 11.77
CA GLY A 329 4.11 21.64 13.13
C GLY A 329 5.18 21.03 14.04
N LYS A 330 6.04 20.13 13.53
CA LYS A 330 7.19 19.57 14.26
C LYS A 330 8.47 20.33 13.95
N THR A 331 9.49 20.13 14.78
CA THR A 331 10.82 20.72 14.61
C THR A 331 11.78 19.69 14.00
N VAL A 332 12.95 20.16 13.57
CA VAL A 332 14.06 19.31 13.12
C VAL A 332 15.27 19.52 14.03
N GLU A 333 16.10 18.49 14.15
CA GLU A 333 17.42 18.62 14.77
C GLU A 333 18.32 19.49 13.90
N LEU A 334 19.00 20.46 14.51
CA LEU A 334 19.95 21.32 13.82
C LEU A 334 21.21 20.55 13.45
N PRO A 335 21.81 20.79 12.27
CA PRO A 335 23.08 20.16 11.91
C PRO A 335 24.21 20.64 12.81
N THR A 336 25.10 19.73 13.14
CA THR A 336 26.35 19.99 13.85
C THR A 336 27.42 20.55 12.89
N ALA A 337 28.51 21.10 13.43
CA ALA A 337 29.64 21.52 12.59
C ALA A 337 30.23 20.34 11.79
N GLN A 338 30.20 19.13 12.35
CA GLN A 338 30.62 17.92 11.66
C GLN A 338 29.70 17.56 10.49
N ASP A 339 28.37 17.69 10.66
CA ASP A 339 27.41 17.51 9.56
C ASP A 339 27.68 18.49 8.40
N LEU A 340 28.10 19.72 8.72
CA LEU A 340 28.30 20.78 7.74
C LEU A 340 29.64 20.70 7.01
N LEU A 341 30.70 20.33 7.72
CA LEU A 341 32.08 20.35 7.21
C LEU A 341 32.59 18.97 6.75
N GLY A 342 31.99 17.87 7.21
CA GLY A 342 32.42 16.52 6.87
C GLY A 342 33.90 16.30 7.19
N THR A 343 34.73 16.02 6.18
CA THR A 343 36.18 15.81 6.36
C THR A 343 36.95 17.08 6.73
N GLY A 344 36.37 18.26 6.53
CA GLY A 344 36.95 19.53 6.98
C GLY A 344 36.72 19.84 8.45
N TYR A 345 35.93 19.03 9.16
CA TYR A 345 35.69 19.21 10.58
C TYR A 345 36.93 18.87 11.41
N ASN A 346 37.38 19.81 12.25
CA ASN A 346 38.44 19.57 13.21
C ASN A 346 37.88 19.56 14.65
N PRO A 347 37.95 18.43 15.38
CA PRO A 347 37.45 18.35 16.76
C PRO A 347 38.22 19.24 17.75
N HIS A 348 39.38 19.79 17.37
CA HIS A 348 40.15 20.72 18.20
C HIS A 348 39.79 22.20 17.98
N HIS A 349 38.93 22.50 17.01
CA HIS A 349 38.47 23.86 16.73
C HIS A 349 37.10 24.11 17.35
N TYR A 350 36.79 25.39 17.56
CA TYR A 350 35.51 25.87 18.03
C TYR A 350 34.69 26.43 16.88
N TYR A 351 33.44 26.00 16.77
CA TYR A 351 32.53 26.40 15.71
C TYR A 351 31.29 27.09 16.28
N ALA A 352 31.02 28.30 15.80
CA ALA A 352 29.76 29.00 16.04
C ALA A 352 28.91 28.97 14.78
N ILE A 353 27.74 28.33 14.86
CA ILE A 353 26.81 28.17 13.74
C ILE A 353 25.66 29.17 13.92
N ALA A 354 25.45 30.01 12.92
CA ALA A 354 24.28 30.88 12.82
C ALA A 354 23.39 30.43 11.66
N PHE A 355 22.09 30.34 11.93
CA PHE A 355 21.07 29.96 10.96
C PHE A 355 20.27 31.20 10.55
N ALA A 356 20.07 31.39 9.25
CA ALA A 356 19.34 32.54 8.71
C ALA A 356 17.88 32.60 9.18
N ASP A 357 17.30 33.79 9.07
CA ASP A 357 15.88 34.08 9.35
C ASP A 357 15.41 33.68 10.76
N GLY A 358 16.34 33.68 11.72
CA GLY A 358 16.07 33.31 13.11
C GLY A 358 15.73 31.83 13.31
N PHE A 359 16.02 30.97 12.31
CA PHE A 359 15.77 29.54 12.43
C PHE A 359 16.54 28.94 13.61
N ASN A 360 15.86 28.14 14.42
CA ASN A 360 16.45 27.54 15.61
C ASN A 360 15.70 26.25 15.99
N ALA A 361 16.15 25.56 17.03
CA ALA A 361 15.62 24.26 17.43
C ALA A 361 14.12 24.26 17.82
N SER A 362 13.52 25.42 18.15
CA SER A 362 12.09 25.54 18.44
C SER A 362 11.25 25.94 17.22
N THR A 363 11.89 26.18 16.06
CA THR A 363 11.19 26.59 14.83
C THR A 363 10.41 25.41 14.25
N THR A 364 9.09 25.56 14.18
CA THR A 364 8.22 24.55 13.58
C THR A 364 8.27 24.59 12.06
N VAL A 365 8.17 23.40 11.46
CA VAL A 365 8.19 23.19 10.01
C VAL A 365 6.77 22.93 9.52
N ASN A 366 6.27 23.80 8.63
CA ASN A 366 4.93 23.69 8.03
C ASN A 366 4.96 23.75 6.49
N ALA A 367 6.15 23.85 5.92
CA ALA A 367 6.41 23.87 4.49
C ALA A 367 7.88 23.49 4.27
N ASP A 368 8.21 23.07 3.04
CA ASP A 368 9.60 22.87 2.65
C ASP A 368 10.38 24.18 2.82
N ARG A 369 11.60 24.08 3.34
CA ARG A 369 12.42 25.26 3.69
C ARG A 369 13.87 25.06 3.31
N LYS A 370 14.50 26.15 2.88
CA LYS A 370 15.95 26.29 2.81
C LYS A 370 16.40 27.23 3.93
N VAL A 371 17.44 26.85 4.66
CA VAL A 371 18.06 27.63 5.75
C VAL A 371 19.52 27.84 5.40
N ASP A 372 19.89 29.08 5.08
CA ASP A 372 21.30 29.44 4.85
C ASP A 372 22.04 29.52 6.20
N ILE A 373 23.30 29.07 6.20
CA ILE A 373 24.14 28.95 7.38
C ILE A 373 25.35 29.86 7.24
N THR A 374 25.71 30.52 8.33
CA THR A 374 27.03 31.14 8.54
C THR A 374 27.77 30.37 9.62
N LEU A 375 29.02 30.00 9.34
CA LEU A 375 29.88 29.26 10.25
C LEU A 375 31.12 30.10 10.56
N ALA A 376 31.37 30.35 11.84
CA ALA A 376 32.63 30.93 12.30
C ALA A 376 33.48 29.85 12.98
N GLU A 377 34.72 29.70 12.54
CA GLU A 377 35.71 28.74 13.05
C GLU A 377 36.81 29.48 13.81
N LYS A 378 37.25 28.92 14.94
CA LYS A 378 38.37 29.43 15.74
C LYS A 378 39.24 28.28 16.25
N ASP A 379 40.55 28.44 16.16
CA ASP A 379 41.52 27.43 16.61
C ASP A 379 41.70 27.41 18.14
N CYS A 380 41.26 28.46 18.83
CA CYS A 380 41.30 28.59 20.29
C CYS A 380 40.18 29.48 20.81
N TYR A 381 39.81 29.29 22.08
CA TYR A 381 38.89 30.17 22.80
C TYR A 381 39.70 31.30 23.46
N GLU A 382 39.37 32.56 23.17
CA GLU A 382 39.95 33.69 23.88
C GLU A 382 39.27 33.84 25.25
N ILE A 383 40.00 33.61 26.33
CA ILE A 383 39.56 33.90 27.70
C ILE A 383 40.05 35.31 28.03
N ALA A 384 39.16 36.30 27.94
CA ALA A 384 39.49 37.71 28.13
C ALA A 384 39.26 38.17 29.58
N SER A 385 38.52 37.40 30.37
CA SER A 385 38.17 37.75 31.75
C SER A 385 38.01 36.52 32.65
N LYS A 386 37.97 36.76 33.96
CA LYS A 386 37.72 35.72 34.97
C LYS A 386 36.29 35.12 34.90
N ALA A 387 35.40 35.74 34.10
CA ALA A 387 34.01 35.34 33.95
C ALA A 387 33.74 34.58 32.63
N ASP A 388 34.74 34.50 31.74
CA ASP A 388 34.75 33.63 30.55
C ASP A 388 35.29 32.25 30.91
#